data_AF-A0A3A5KU65-F1
#
_entry.id   AF-A0A3A5KU65-F1
#
_cell.length_a   1.000
_cell.length_b   1.000
_cell.length_c   1.000
_cell.angle_alpha   90.00
_cell.angle_beta   90.00
_cell.angle_gamma   90.00
#
_symmetry.space_group_name_H-M   'P 1'
#
loop_
_entity.id
_entity.type
_entity.pdbx_description
1 polymer ?
#
loop_
_entity_poly.entity_id
_entity_poly.type
_entity_poly.pdbx_seq_one_letter_code
_entity_poly.pdbx_strand_id
1 'polypeptide(L)'
;MPLPPFCRRVALTHGYEVEFTAGASGLSRVWYPAPPVFRSRRAGRRFLEAYRAARNDFVRDMATMLGGTIVVCDTEGAVNVIEPGVRQ
;
A
#
# COMPACT_ATOMS: atom_id res chain seq x y z
N MET A 1 -11.96 -19.14 -10.79
CA MET A 1 -11.56 -17.95 -11.58
C MET A 1 -10.52 -17.19 -10.77
N PRO A 2 -9.34 -16.86 -11.33
CA PRO A 2 -8.49 -15.86 -10.69
C PRO A 2 -9.23 -14.52 -10.74
N LEU A 3 -9.34 -13.84 -9.60
CA LEU A 3 -9.86 -12.47 -9.54
C LEU A 3 -8.96 -11.57 -10.39
N PRO A 4 -9.51 -10.58 -11.13
CA PRO A 4 -8.69 -9.59 -11.81
C PRO A 4 -7.79 -8.91 -10.76
N PRO A 5 -6.55 -8.54 -11.12
CA PRO A 5 -5.63 -7.93 -10.16
C PRO A 5 -6.27 -6.67 -9.58
N PHE A 6 -6.42 -6.61 -8.26
CA PHE A 6 -6.89 -5.40 -7.61
C PHE A 6 -5.75 -4.38 -7.67
N CYS A 7 -5.96 -3.28 -8.40
CA CYS A 7 -4.95 -2.24 -8.58
C CYS A 7 -5.48 -0.87 -8.21
N ARG A 8 -4.61 -0.06 -7.61
CA ARG A 8 -4.93 1.33 -7.26
C ARG A 8 -3.67 2.18 -7.32
N ARG A 9 -3.77 3.31 -8.03
CA ARG A 9 -2.74 4.33 -8.05
C ARG A 9 -3.04 5.43 -7.03
N VAL A 10 -2.05 5.83 -6.26
CA VAL A 10 -2.19 6.80 -5.17
C VAL A 10 -1.07 7.84 -5.28
N ALA A 11 -1.45 9.12 -5.22
CA ALA A 11 -0.50 10.22 -5.14
C ALA A 11 0.12 10.29 -3.73
N LEU A 12 1.42 10.49 -3.69
CA LEU A 12 2.23 10.65 -2.48
C LEU A 12 2.80 12.07 -2.41
N THR A 13 3.45 12.37 -1.30
CA THR A 13 4.16 13.64 -1.13
C THR A 13 5.28 13.81 -2.17
N HIS A 14 5.64 15.07 -2.47
CA HIS A 14 6.75 15.44 -3.35
C HIS A 14 6.57 15.02 -4.83
N GLY A 15 5.33 14.90 -5.30
CA GLY A 15 5.04 14.62 -6.72
C GLY A 15 5.30 13.19 -7.16
N TYR A 16 5.41 12.26 -6.20
CA TYR A 16 5.51 10.83 -6.48
C TYR A 16 4.13 10.19 -6.44
N GLU A 17 3.97 9.12 -7.20
CA GLU A 17 2.82 8.24 -7.17
C GLU A 17 3.29 6.80 -6.97
N VAL A 18 2.43 6.00 -6.37
CA VAL A 18 2.62 4.56 -6.25
C VAL A 18 1.40 3.85 -6.78
N GLU A 19 1.63 2.83 -7.61
CA GLU A 19 0.61 1.88 -8.02
C GLU A 19 0.79 0.59 -7.24
N PHE A 20 -0.23 0.21 -6.48
CA PHE A 20 -0.30 -1.08 -5.81
C PHE A 20 -1.09 -2.05 -6.66
N THR A 21 -0.59 -3.28 -6.75
CA THR A 21 -1.28 -4.37 -7.45
C THR A 21 -1.27 -5.63 -6.59
N ALA A 22 -2.45 -6.14 -6.26
CA ALA A 22 -2.61 -7.44 -5.62
C ALA A 22 -2.97 -8.49 -6.67
N GLY A 23 -2.11 -9.51 -6.79
CA GLY A 23 -2.30 -10.62 -7.71
C GLY A 23 -1.99 -11.97 -7.07
N ALA A 24 -1.95 -13.02 -7.87
CA ALA A 24 -1.69 -14.39 -7.39
C ALA A 24 -0.33 -14.55 -6.67
N SER A 25 0.65 -13.72 -7.01
CA SER A 25 1.99 -13.69 -6.39
C SER A 25 2.09 -12.76 -5.18
N GLY A 26 0.98 -12.15 -4.75
CA GLY A 26 0.93 -11.21 -3.62
C GLY A 26 0.83 -9.75 -4.05
N LEU A 27 1.31 -8.86 -3.16
CA LEU A 27 1.28 -7.41 -3.35
C LEU A 27 2.56 -6.92 -4.04
N SER A 28 2.42 -6.32 -5.22
CA SER A 28 3.49 -5.61 -5.91
C SER A 28 3.27 -4.10 -5.90
N ARG A 29 4.34 -3.35 -6.21
CA ARG A 29 4.31 -1.88 -6.30
C ARG A 29 5.16 -1.35 -7.45
N VAL A 30 4.70 -0.27 -8.08
CA VAL A 30 5.45 0.49 -9.08
C VAL A 30 5.43 1.97 -8.72
N TRP A 31 6.55 2.68 -8.90
CA TRP A 31 6.71 4.10 -8.55
C TRP A 31 6.73 4.98 -9.80
N TYR A 32 6.13 6.16 -9.69
CA TYR A 32 6.16 7.18 -10.73
C TYR A 32 6.48 8.55 -10.14
N PRO A 33 7.57 9.23 -10.57
CA PRO A 33 8.67 8.70 -11.36
C PRO A 33 9.44 7.59 -10.61
N ALA A 34 10.47 7.04 -11.27
CA ALA A 34 11.37 6.02 -10.73
C ALA A 34 11.85 6.34 -9.29
N PRO A 35 12.23 5.31 -8.49
CA PRO A 35 12.16 5.34 -7.04
C PRO A 35 12.78 6.60 -6.42
N PRO A 36 12.11 7.19 -5.42
CA PRO A 36 12.57 8.44 -4.84
C PRO A 36 13.89 8.27 -4.10
N VAL A 37 14.87 9.10 -4.45
CA VAL A 37 16.12 9.26 -3.69
C VAL A 37 16.03 10.59 -2.92
N PHE A 38 15.79 10.51 -1.62
CA PHE A 38 15.73 11.70 -0.78
C PHE A 38 17.11 12.06 -0.22
N ARG A 39 17.55 13.29 -0.46
CA ARG A 39 18.75 13.85 0.19
C ARG A 39 18.52 14.21 1.66
N SER A 40 17.27 14.43 2.06
CA SER A 40 16.89 14.81 3.42
C SER A 40 16.24 13.65 4.17
N ARG A 41 16.76 13.33 5.36
CA ARG A 41 16.18 12.32 6.25
C ARG A 41 14.73 12.65 6.63
N ARG A 42 14.41 13.93 6.83
CA ARG A 42 13.04 14.37 7.15
C ARG A 42 12.09 14.15 5.99
N ALA A 43 12.50 14.47 4.77
CA ALA A 43 11.70 14.22 3.57
C ALA A 43 11.46 12.72 3.36
N GLY A 44 12.52 11.90 3.52
CA GLY A 44 12.41 10.44 3.44
C GLY A 44 11.46 9.85 4.48
N ARG A 45 11.50 10.33 5.73
CA ARG A 45 10.56 9.90 6.77
C ARG A 45 9.11 10.24 6.43
N ARG A 46 8.84 11.49 6.02
CA ARG A 46 7.48 11.92 5.64
C ARG A 46 6.95 11.13 4.44
N PHE A 47 7.82 10.83 3.48
CA PHE A 47 7.47 9.99 2.34
C PHE A 47 7.13 8.57 2.77
N LEU A 48 7.94 7.95 3.63
CA LEU A 48 7.70 6.61 4.14
C LEU A 48 6.38 6.53 4.93
N GLU A 49 6.07 7.53 5.74
CA GLU A 49 4.80 7.65 6.46
C GLU A 49 3.61 7.73 5.47
N ALA A 50 3.70 8.58 4.44
CA ALA A 50 2.67 8.70 3.41
C ALA A 50 2.47 7.40 2.64
N TYR A 51 3.56 6.71 2.29
CA TYR A 51 3.50 5.41 1.62
C TYR A 51 2.84 4.34 2.50
N ARG A 52 3.21 4.25 3.79
CA ARG A 52 2.62 3.29 4.72
C ARG A 52 1.12 3.52 4.89
N ALA A 53 0.68 4.78 4.96
CA ALA A 53 -0.73 5.13 4.99
C ALA A 53 -1.45 4.67 3.72
N ALA A 54 -0.93 5.02 2.54
CA ALA A 54 -1.51 4.63 1.25
C ALA A 54 -1.61 3.10 1.07
N ARG A 55 -0.57 2.36 1.53
CA ARG A 55 -0.56 0.90 1.55
C ARG A 55 -1.66 0.35 2.46
N ASN A 56 -1.75 0.84 3.69
CA ASN A 56 -2.73 0.35 4.65
C ASN A 56 -4.16 0.60 4.17
N ASP A 57 -4.43 1.76 3.56
CA ASP A 57 -5.73 2.06 2.96
C ASP A 57 -6.04 1.11 1.80
N PHE A 58 -5.05 0.80 0.95
CA PHE A 58 -5.23 -0.14 -0.15
C PHE A 58 -5.55 -1.56 0.36
N VAL A 59 -4.81 -2.00 1.38
CA VAL A 59 -5.04 -3.31 2.00
C VAL A 59 -6.39 -3.35 2.72
N ARG A 60 -6.84 -2.25 3.32
CA ARG A 60 -8.17 -2.16 3.93
C ARG A 60 -9.28 -2.29 2.88
N ASP A 61 -9.15 -1.62 1.74
CA ASP A 61 -10.11 -1.78 0.64
C ASP A 61 -10.15 -3.23 0.18
N MET A 62 -8.99 -3.87 0.06
CA MET A 62 -8.86 -5.29 -0.30
C MET A 62 -9.53 -6.19 0.75
N ALA A 63 -9.27 -6.00 2.04
CA ALA A 63 -9.91 -6.73 3.14
C ALA A 63 -11.45 -6.58 3.08
N THR A 64 -11.91 -5.37 2.80
CA THR A 64 -13.33 -5.04 2.67
C THR A 64 -13.98 -5.74 1.48
N MET A 65 -13.31 -5.78 0.32
CA MET A 65 -13.83 -6.49 -0.86
C MET A 65 -13.82 -7.99 -0.72
N LEU A 66 -12.79 -8.55 -0.07
CA LEU A 66 -12.67 -9.98 0.19
C LEU A 66 -13.59 -10.45 1.34
N GLY A 67 -14.10 -9.52 2.14
CA GLY A 67 -14.90 -9.83 3.33
C GLY A 67 -14.10 -10.54 4.42
N GLY A 68 -12.79 -10.34 4.47
CA GLY A 68 -11.89 -11.08 5.35
C GLY A 68 -10.70 -10.26 5.84
N THR A 69 -10.17 -10.64 7.01
CA THR A 69 -9.04 -9.97 7.65
C THR A 69 -7.74 -10.22 6.90
N ILE A 70 -6.91 -9.18 6.77
CA ILE A 70 -5.59 -9.27 6.15
C ILE A 70 -4.51 -8.93 7.19
N VAL A 71 -3.49 -9.77 7.28
CA VAL A 71 -2.33 -9.55 8.14
C VAL A 71 -1.16 -9.05 7.29
N VAL A 72 -0.56 -7.93 7.66
CA VAL A 72 0.62 -7.36 7.03
C VAL A 72 1.81 -7.51 7.96
N CYS A 73 2.78 -8.32 7.55
CA CYS A 73 4.06 -8.48 8.24
C CYS A 73 5.13 -7.67 7.50
N ASP A 74 5.69 -6.66 8.16
CA ASP A 74 6.77 -5.85 7.62
C ASP A 74 8.13 -6.47 7.97
N THR A 75 9.13 -6.29 7.11
CA THR A 75 10.49 -6.83 7.33
C THR A 75 11.20 -6.18 8.52
N GLU A 76 10.69 -5.04 8.99
CA GLU A 76 11.13 -4.36 10.21
C GLU A 76 10.54 -4.99 11.49
N GLY A 77 9.82 -6.11 11.39
CA GLY A 77 9.24 -6.83 12.53
C GLY A 77 7.86 -6.32 12.98
N ALA A 78 7.33 -5.28 12.33
CA ALA A 78 5.99 -4.78 12.61
C ALA A 78 4.93 -5.70 11.99
N VAL A 79 3.97 -6.17 12.80
CA VAL A 79 2.79 -6.91 12.35
C VAL A 79 1.56 -6.04 12.54
N ASN A 80 0.81 -5.83 11.45
CA ASN A 80 -0.45 -5.07 11.48
C ASN A 80 -1.59 -5.96 11.01
N VAL A 81 -2.66 -6.04 11.81
CA VAL A 81 -3.90 -6.72 11.45
C VAL A 81 -4.86 -5.66 10.90
N ILE A 82 -5.37 -5.88 9.69
CA ILE A 82 -6.29 -4.98 9.01
C ILE A 82 -7.61 -5.71 8.80
N GLU A 83 -8.63 -5.26 9.53
CA GLU A 83 -9.98 -5.77 9.43
C GLU A 83 -10.76 -5.10 8.28
N PRO A 84 -11.76 -5.79 7.69
CA PRO A 84 -12.68 -5.20 6.74
C PRO A 84 -13.35 -3.93 7.30
N GLY A 85 -13.44 -2.89 6.47
CA GLY A 85 -14.28 -1.74 6.78
C GLY A 85 -15.76 -2.07 6.60
N VAL A 86 -16.63 -1.30 7.25
CA VAL A 86 -18.06 -1.34 6.95
C VAL A 86 -18.26 -0.59 5.63
N ARG A 87 -18.71 -1.27 4.57
CA ARG A 87 -19.26 -0.58 3.40
C ARG A 87 -20.56 0.08 3.85
N GLN A 88 -20.58 1.41 3.94
CA GLN A 88 -21.83 2.18 3.99
C GLN A 88 -22.47 2.22 2.61
#